data_AF-A0A1F4G125-F1
#
_entry.id   AF-A0A1F4G125-F1
#
_cell.length_a   1.000
_cell.length_b   1.000
_cell.length_c   1.000
_cell.angle_alpha   90.00
_cell.angle_beta   90.00
_cell.angle_gamma   90.00
#
_symmetry.space_group_name_H-M   'P 1'
#
loop_
_entity.id
_entity.type
_entity.pdbx_description
1 polymer ?
#
loop_
_entity_poly.entity_id
_entity_poly.type
_entity_poly.pdbx_seq_one_letter_code
_entity_poly.pdbx_strand_id
1 'polypeptide(L)'
;MALEAVVKMLSVRLDDREFLVLSRLSEQLGESRSQVVKRGIAALAQEKLRGESPHELAVKRGLIGAFDGPADLSEKVGHRVRKKLRAEAARRR
;
A
#
# COMPACT_ATOMS: atom_id res chain seq x y z
N MET A 1 -4.41 5.44 28.10
CA MET A 1 -5.48 6.40 27.77
C MET A 1 -6.17 5.90 26.51
N ALA A 2 -7.41 5.43 26.61
CA ALA A 2 -8.16 4.97 25.44
C ALA A 2 -8.65 6.20 24.67
N LEU A 3 -8.29 6.30 23.38
CA LEU A 3 -8.89 7.25 22.47
C LEU A 3 -10.35 6.82 22.27
N GLU A 4 -11.31 7.53 22.86
CA GLU A 4 -12.71 7.38 22.51
C GLU A 4 -12.88 7.69 21.02
N ALA A 5 -13.26 6.69 20.24
CA ALA A 5 -13.50 6.87 18.82
C ALA A 5 -14.78 7.71 18.64
N VAL A 6 -14.63 8.94 18.16
CA VAL A 6 -15.77 9.81 17.82
C VAL A 6 -16.51 9.18 16.64
N VAL A 7 -17.70 8.64 16.90
CA VAL A 7 -18.59 8.10 15.86
C VAL A 7 -19.25 9.28 15.13
N LYS A 8 -18.96 9.42 13.83
CA LYS A 8 -19.61 10.40 12.96
C LYS A 8 -20.71 9.71 12.16
N MET A 9 -21.87 10.37 12.03
CA MET A 9 -23.02 9.86 11.26
C MET A 9 -22.99 10.42 9.84
N LEU A 10 -23.23 9.56 8.86
CA LEU A 10 -23.42 9.91 7.45
C LEU A 10 -24.87 9.56 7.06
N SER A 11 -25.61 10.54 6.51
CA SER A 11 -26.94 10.33 5.96
C SER A 11 -26.90 10.56 4.44
N VAL A 12 -27.40 9.60 3.67
CA VAL A 12 -27.42 9.63 2.20
C VAL A 12 -28.84 9.29 1.75
N ARG A 13 -29.36 10.03 0.78
CA ARG A 13 -30.63 9.70 0.12
C ARG A 13 -30.34 8.71 -0.99
N LEU A 14 -31.11 7.63 -1.02
CA LEU A 14 -31.05 6.60 -2.04
C LEU A 14 -32.31 6.67 -2.89
N ASP A 15 -32.17 6.44 -4.18
CA ASP A 15 -33.32 6.13 -5.02
C ASP A 15 -33.80 4.68 -4.81
N ASP A 16 -34.96 4.34 -5.38
CA ASP A 16 -35.58 3.02 -5.21
C ASP A 16 -34.69 1.88 -5.74
N ARG A 17 -33.93 2.15 -6.81
CA ARG A 17 -33.04 1.15 -7.42
C ARG A 17 -31.82 0.90 -6.54
N GLU A 18 -31.20 1.95 -6.03
CA GLU A 18 -30.08 1.89 -5.10
C GLU A 18 -30.48 1.19 -3.80
N PHE A 19 -31.66 1.52 -3.27
CA PHE A 19 -32.20 0.88 -2.07
C PHE A 19 -32.43 -0.62 -2.29
N LEU A 20 -32.99 -1.00 -3.44
CA LEU A 20 -33.25 -2.40 -3.78
C LEU A 20 -31.95 -3.20 -3.95
N VAL A 21 -30.92 -2.62 -4.57
CA VAL A 21 -29.58 -3.22 -4.66
C VAL A 21 -28.98 -3.42 -3.27
N LEU A 22 -29.02 -2.39 -2.41
CA LEU A 22 -28.48 -2.47 -1.06
C LEU A 22 -29.21 -3.53 -0.22
N SER A 23 -30.52 -3.64 -0.37
CA SER A 23 -31.34 -4.63 0.35
C SER A 23 -30.99 -6.06 -0.06
N ARG A 24 -30.88 -6.32 -1.37
CA ARG A 24 -30.45 -7.64 -1.89
C ARG A 24 -29.05 -8.01 -1.41
N LEU A 25 -28.10 -7.08 -1.41
CA LEU A 25 -26.75 -7.33 -0.92
C LEU A 25 -26.73 -7.62 0.58
N SER A 26 -27.54 -6.90 1.36
CA SER A 26 -27.72 -7.15 2.80
C SER A 26 -28.21 -8.57 3.07
N GLU A 27 -29.23 -9.02 2.32
CA GLU A 27 -29.77 -10.38 2.42
C GLU A 27 -28.77 -11.45 1.99
N GLN A 28 -28.08 -11.25 0.86
CA GLN A 28 -27.10 -12.21 0.34
C GLN A 28 -25.90 -12.40 1.24
N LEU A 29 -25.43 -11.33 1.90
CA LEU A 29 -24.26 -11.35 2.77
C LEU A 29 -24.60 -11.67 4.23
N GLY A 30 -25.89 -11.65 4.61
CA GLY A 30 -26.31 -11.79 6.01
C GLY A 30 -25.82 -10.62 6.89
N GLU A 31 -25.50 -9.48 6.28
CA GLU A 31 -24.96 -8.30 6.94
C GLU A 31 -26.05 -7.22 7.05
N SER A 32 -25.91 -6.31 8.02
CA SER A 32 -26.76 -5.12 8.06
C SER A 32 -26.46 -4.18 6.87
N ARG A 33 -27.46 -3.46 6.37
CA ARG A 33 -27.30 -2.43 5.33
C ARG A 33 -26.14 -1.46 5.62
N SER A 34 -25.98 -1.04 6.88
CA SER A 34 -24.88 -0.16 7.31
C SER A 34 -23.51 -0.82 7.19
N GLN A 35 -23.38 -2.13 7.46
CA GLN A 35 -22.13 -2.87 7.26
C GLN A 35 -21.80 -3.00 5.77
N VAL A 36 -22.79 -3.31 4.94
CA VAL A 36 -22.63 -3.37 3.48
C VAL A 36 -22.11 -2.02 2.93
N VAL A 37 -22.70 -0.90 3.35
CA VAL A 37 -22.23 0.43 2.95
C VAL A 37 -20.81 0.70 3.43
N LYS A 38 -20.48 0.41 4.70
CA LYS A 38 -19.11 0.58 5.23
C LYS A 38 -18.09 -0.24 4.45
N ARG A 39 -18.44 -1.47 4.09
CA ARG A 39 -17.61 -2.37 3.28
C ARG A 39 -17.40 -1.83 1.87
N GLY A 40 -18.45 -1.33 1.24
CA GLY A 40 -18.37 -0.68 -0.09
C GLY A 40 -17.47 0.55 -0.08
N ILE A 41 -17.62 1.43 0.92
CA ILE A 41 -16.76 2.62 1.11
C ILE A 41 -15.30 2.18 1.32
N ALA A 42 -15.06 1.18 2.16
CA ALA A 42 -13.71 0.68 2.42
C ALA A 42 -13.05 0.11 1.16
N ALA A 43 -13.78 -0.66 0.35
CA ALA A 43 -13.28 -1.21 -0.91
C ALA A 43 -12.94 -0.10 -1.91
N LEU A 44 -13.84 0.89 -2.07
CA LEU A 44 -13.59 2.05 -2.93
C LEU A 44 -12.38 2.86 -2.43
N ALA A 45 -12.29 3.07 -1.12
CA ALA A 45 -11.17 3.76 -0.51
C ALA A 45 -9.86 2.99 -0.70
N GLN A 46 -9.85 1.66 -0.59
CA GLN A 46 -8.67 0.85 -0.87
C GLN A 46 -8.24 0.95 -2.33
N GLU A 47 -9.18 1.01 -3.28
CA GLU A 47 -8.87 1.20 -4.69
C GLU A 47 -8.29 2.59 -4.96
N LYS A 48 -8.93 3.65 -4.42
CA LYS A 48 -8.61 5.05 -4.73
C LYS A 48 -7.50 5.65 -3.86
N LEU A 49 -7.36 5.19 -2.63
CA LEU A 49 -6.37 5.64 -1.64
C LEU A 49 -5.19 4.68 -1.49
N ARG A 50 -5.11 3.60 -2.29
CA ARG A 50 -3.81 3.04 -2.64
C ARG A 50 -3.05 4.17 -3.34
N GLY A 51 -2.31 4.95 -2.56
CA GLY A 51 -1.36 5.91 -3.10
C GLY A 51 -0.45 5.18 -4.07
N GLU A 52 0.05 5.90 -5.06
CA GLU A 52 1.08 5.38 -5.98
C GLU A 52 2.10 4.60 -5.14
N SER A 53 2.32 3.34 -5.51
CA SER A 53 3.28 2.51 -4.81
C SER A 53 4.62 3.24 -4.73
N PRO A 54 5.46 3.01 -3.71
CA PRO A 54 6.77 3.64 -3.64
C PRO A 54 7.58 3.49 -4.94
N HIS A 55 7.38 2.38 -5.66
CA HIS A 55 7.94 2.15 -6.99
C HIS A 55 7.36 3.10 -8.04
N GLU A 56 6.04 3.18 -8.20
CA GLU A 56 5.38 4.09 -9.16
C GLU A 56 5.73 5.55 -8.87
N LEU A 57 5.77 5.94 -7.59
CA LEU A 57 6.18 7.27 -7.15
C LEU A 57 7.63 7.56 -7.55
N ALA A 58 8.53 6.60 -7.36
CA ALA A 58 9.95 6.74 -7.69
C ALA A 58 10.20 6.76 -9.21
N VAL A 59 9.43 6.00 -10.01
CA VAL A 59 9.45 6.08 -11.48
C VAL A 59 8.95 7.45 -11.94
N LYS A 60 7.79 7.91 -11.44
CA LYS A 60 7.18 9.19 -11.81
C LYS A 60 8.05 10.40 -11.45
N ARG A 61 8.79 10.32 -10.34
CA ARG A 61 9.76 11.36 -9.92
C ARG A 61 11.11 11.23 -10.63
N GLY A 62 11.26 10.29 -11.55
CA GLY A 62 12.51 10.03 -12.26
C GLY A 62 13.64 9.54 -11.36
N LEU A 63 13.35 9.05 -10.16
CA LEU A 63 14.35 8.53 -9.21
C LEU A 63 14.86 7.14 -9.62
N ILE A 64 13.99 6.35 -10.24
CA ILE A 64 14.35 5.09 -10.88
C ILE A 64 14.67 5.38 -12.35
N GLY A 65 15.87 5.01 -12.79
CA GLY A 65 16.39 5.34 -14.13
C GLY A 65 17.06 6.72 -14.24
N ALA A 66 17.15 7.50 -13.16
CA ALA A 66 17.90 8.78 -13.12
C ALA A 66 19.42 8.63 -13.34
N PHE A 67 19.93 7.41 -13.20
CA PHE A 67 21.34 7.10 -13.32
C PHE A 67 21.53 6.02 -14.36
N ASP A 68 22.38 6.30 -15.35
CA ASP A 68 22.84 5.31 -16.31
C ASP A 68 23.94 4.47 -15.66
N GLY A 69 23.64 3.21 -15.35
CA GLY A 69 24.56 2.31 -14.67
C GLY A 69 23.95 0.93 -14.37
N PRO A 70 24.78 -0.07 -14.00
CA PRO A 70 24.30 -1.42 -13.73
C PRO A 70 23.30 -1.43 -12.57
N ALA A 71 22.15 -2.05 -12.79
CA ALA A 71 21.03 -2.13 -11.84
C ALA A 71 21.40 -2.84 -10.53
N ASP A 72 22.41 -3.71 -10.57
CA ASP A 72 22.93 -4.42 -9.41
C ASP A 72 24.34 -3.92 -9.04
N LEU A 73 24.43 -3.18 -7.94
CA LEU A 73 25.69 -2.72 -7.35
C LEU A 73 26.28 -3.73 -6.35
N SER A 74 25.53 -4.78 -5.99
CA SER A 74 25.88 -5.78 -4.97
C SER A 74 27.15 -6.53 -5.35
N GLU A 75 27.34 -6.81 -6.63
CA GLU A 75 28.50 -7.54 -7.13
C GLU A 75 29.80 -6.73 -6.94
N LYS A 76 29.73 -5.42 -7.21
CA LYS A 76 30.86 -4.48 -7.00
C LYS A 76 31.16 -4.27 -5.51
N VAL A 77 30.12 -4.23 -4.67
CA VAL A 77 30.28 -4.12 -3.20
C VAL A 77 30.91 -5.40 -2.64
N GLY A 78 30.41 -6.58 -3.03
CA GLY A 78 30.94 -7.87 -2.58
C GLY A 78 32.40 -8.07 -2.96
N HIS A 79 32.81 -7.67 -4.16
CA HIS A 79 34.22 -7.68 -4.56
C HIS A 79 35.09 -6.78 -3.68
N ARG A 80 34.65 -5.54 -3.39
CA ARG A 80 35.40 -4.59 -2.55
C ARG A 80 35.54 -5.07 -1.11
N VAL A 81 34.47 -5.59 -0.51
CA VAL A 81 34.48 -6.12 0.86
C VAL A 81 35.43 -7.31 0.97
N ARG A 82 35.34 -8.28 0.05
CA ARG A 82 36.25 -9.44 0.02
C ARG A 82 37.71 -9.02 -0.13
N LYS A 83 37.99 -8.03 -0.98
CA LYS A 83 39.35 -7.49 -1.16
C LYS A 83 39.88 -6.85 0.13
N LYS A 84 39.06 -6.06 0.82
CA LYS A 84 39.45 -5.40 2.08
C LYS A 84 39.71 -6.41 3.20
N LEU A 85 38.84 -7.40 3.36
CA LEU A 85 39.00 -8.47 4.35
C LEU A 85 40.26 -9.30 4.11
N ARG A 86 40.59 -9.62 2.86
CA ARG A 86 41.85 -10.31 2.51
C ARG A 86 43.09 -9.48 2.85
N ALA A 87 43.05 -8.16 2.59
CA ALA A 87 44.15 -7.26 2.92
C ALA A 87 44.35 -7.09 4.44
N GLU A 88 43.27 -7.05 5.22
CA GLU A 88 43.33 -7.02 6.69
C GLU A 88 43.86 -8.34 7.27
N ALA A 89 43.41 -9.48 6.73
CA ALA A 89 43.90 -10.80 7.15
C ALA A 89 45.40 -10.99 6.87
N ALA A 90 45.90 -10.47 5.75
CA ALA A 90 47.32 -10.53 5.39
C ALA A 90 48.23 -9.66 6.27
N ARG A 91 47.71 -8.59 6.90
CA ARG A 91 48.44 -7.75 7.85
C ARG A 91 48.51 -8.32 9.27
N ARG A 92 47.69 -9.32 9.58
CA ARG A 92 47.62 -9.98 10.90
C ARG A 92 48.47 -11.26 10.98
N ARG A 93 49.17 -11.62 9.90
CA ARG A 93 50.24 -12.61 9.88
C ARG A 93 51.58 -11.88 9.86
#